data_AF-A0A434TBW6-F1
#
_entry.id   AF-A0A434TBW6-F1
#
_cell.length_a   1.000
_cell.length_b   1.000
_cell.length_c   1.000
_cell.angle_alpha   90.00
_cell.angle_beta   90.00
_cell.angle_gamma   90.00
#
_symmetry.space_group_name_H-M   'P 1'
#
loop_
_entity.id
_entity.type
_entity.pdbx_description
1 polymer ?
#
loop_
_entity_poly.entity_id
_entity_poly.type
_entity_poly.pdbx_seq_one_letter_code
_entity_poly.pdbx_strand_id
1 'polypeptide(L)'
;LAQRLADAPDVMRGEETQLAGANLPPTGRHLVCMPGTHSKWVVVEDGAVAGFGTWPTGELFSVLAAHSILKHSLGEHPAPVTADSPFFRQWCERALSEGGDVTSKLFAIRAAGLLQDLKSDEAAACLSGLLIGGEIASAKRRYGVGGAPVVLIASGALASLYGAALGFAGLAFRVVDADEAVRAGLVEAARENRMIGGDA
;
A
#
# COMPACT_ATOMS: atom_id res chain seq x y z
N LEU A 1 8.44 -7.48 13.42
CA LEU A 1 9.55 -6.48 13.59
C LEU A 1 9.04 -5.25 14.37
N ALA A 2 9.90 -4.50 15.10
CA ALA A 2 9.49 -3.28 15.82
C ALA A 2 10.51 -2.14 15.72
N GLN A 3 10.05 -0.93 15.37
CA GLN A 3 10.81 0.32 15.36
C GLN A 3 10.57 1.06 16.68
N ARG A 4 11.65 1.38 17.40
CA ARG A 4 11.60 1.92 18.76
C ARG A 4 11.99 3.40 18.86
N LEU A 5 12.05 4.10 17.72
CA LEU A 5 12.31 5.55 17.68
C LEU A 5 11.16 6.28 18.40
N ALA A 6 11.48 7.17 19.33
CA ALA A 6 10.48 7.80 20.19
C ALA A 6 9.47 8.68 19.42
N ASP A 7 9.93 9.29 18.32
CA ASP A 7 9.14 10.15 17.43
C ASP A 7 8.51 9.40 16.24
N ALA A 8 8.83 8.12 16.07
CA ALA A 8 8.29 7.26 15.02
C ALA A 8 8.21 5.78 15.45
N PRO A 9 7.49 5.43 16.53
CA PRO A 9 7.33 4.03 16.92
C PRO A 9 6.43 3.30 15.91
N ASP A 10 6.78 2.08 15.53
CA ASP A 10 5.99 1.28 14.60
C ASP A 10 6.22 -0.23 14.78
N VAL A 11 5.26 -1.04 14.35
CA VAL A 11 5.29 -2.50 14.45
C VAL A 11 4.73 -3.19 13.20
N MET A 12 5.25 -4.37 12.92
CA MET A 12 4.68 -5.30 11.94
C MET A 12 4.82 -6.74 12.45
N ARG A 13 3.95 -7.63 11.98
CA ARG A 13 3.94 -9.05 12.35
C ARG A 13 3.39 -9.84 11.17
N GLY A 14 4.26 -10.59 10.52
CA GLY A 14 3.99 -11.36 9.31
C GLY A 14 4.71 -10.76 8.09
N GLU A 15 4.63 -9.44 7.92
CA GLU A 15 5.26 -8.73 6.79
C GLU A 15 6.79 -8.89 6.80
N GLU A 16 7.43 -9.08 7.96
CA GLU A 16 8.87 -9.35 8.01
C GLU A 16 9.26 -10.65 7.30
N THR A 17 8.38 -11.66 7.28
CA THR A 17 8.64 -12.94 6.62
C THR A 17 8.50 -12.81 5.11
N GLN A 18 7.52 -12.03 4.65
CA GLN A 18 7.41 -11.66 3.24
C GLN A 18 8.65 -10.88 2.78
N LEU A 19 9.12 -9.94 3.58
CA LEU A 19 10.32 -9.17 3.27
C LEU A 19 11.56 -10.06 3.14
N ALA A 20 11.72 -11.03 4.05
CA ALA A 20 12.82 -12.00 4.01
C ALA A 20 12.80 -12.85 2.73
N GLY A 21 11.62 -13.22 2.22
CA GLY A 21 11.48 -13.97 0.97
C GLY A 21 11.37 -13.13 -0.30
N ALA A 22 11.46 -11.79 -0.21
CA ALA A 22 11.32 -10.91 -1.36
C ALA A 22 12.57 -10.87 -2.27
N ASN A 23 13.64 -11.60 -1.89
CA ASN A 23 14.91 -11.71 -2.61
C ASN A 23 15.45 -10.34 -3.04
N LEU A 24 15.51 -9.40 -2.09
CA LEU A 24 16.08 -8.09 -2.33
C LEU A 24 17.59 -8.20 -2.60
N PRO A 25 18.17 -7.36 -3.46
CA PRO A 25 19.61 -7.29 -3.61
C PRO A 25 20.29 -7.03 -2.24
N PRO A 26 21.39 -7.73 -1.92
CA PRO A 26 22.00 -7.68 -0.59
C PRO A 26 22.69 -6.35 -0.28
N THR A 27 22.89 -5.51 -1.29
CA THR A 27 23.54 -4.19 -1.16
C THR A 27 22.64 -3.11 -1.72
N GLY A 28 22.88 -1.88 -1.26
CA GLY A 28 22.16 -0.70 -1.68
C GLY A 28 20.85 -0.49 -0.93
N ARG A 29 20.12 0.56 -1.34
CA ARG A 29 18.89 1.02 -0.71
C ARG A 29 17.66 0.62 -1.53
N HIS A 30 16.75 -0.10 -0.89
CA HIS A 30 15.49 -0.57 -1.48
C HIS A 30 14.30 0.00 -0.70
N LEU A 31 13.33 0.54 -1.43
CA LEU A 31 12.05 0.96 -0.86
C LEU A 31 11.01 -0.11 -1.21
N VAL A 32 10.40 -0.70 -0.18
CA VAL A 32 9.46 -1.81 -0.31
C VAL A 32 8.08 -1.35 0.13
N CYS A 33 7.07 -1.54 -0.71
CA CYS A 33 5.67 -1.27 -0.43
C CYS A 33 4.93 -2.60 -0.27
N MET A 34 4.26 -2.79 0.86
CA MET A 34 3.56 -4.03 1.22
C MET A 34 2.10 -3.69 1.59
N PRO A 35 1.22 -3.52 0.58
CA PRO A 35 -0.15 -3.08 0.81
C PRO A 35 -1.01 -4.12 1.50
N GLY A 36 -2.00 -3.65 2.25
CA GLY A 36 -2.96 -4.50 2.97
C GLY A 36 -3.92 -3.66 3.81
N THR A 37 -4.49 -4.27 4.85
CA THR A 37 -5.26 -3.54 5.89
C THR A 37 -4.39 -2.44 6.50
N HIS A 38 -3.13 -2.79 6.80
CA HIS A 38 -2.07 -1.88 7.24
C HIS A 38 -0.92 -1.94 6.24
N SER A 39 -0.90 -1.02 5.28
CA SER A 39 0.18 -0.94 4.29
C SER A 39 1.49 -0.59 4.96
N LYS A 40 2.56 -1.33 4.65
CA LYS A 40 3.90 -1.07 5.17
C LYS A 40 4.79 -0.51 4.06
N TRP A 41 5.47 0.59 4.36
CA TRP A 41 6.59 1.08 3.56
C TRP A 41 7.88 0.88 4.33
N VAL A 42 8.77 0.05 3.79
CA VAL A 42 10.00 -0.40 4.46
C VAL A 42 11.21 0.08 3.67
N VAL A 43 12.16 0.69 4.37
CA VAL A 43 13.49 1.01 3.84
C VAL A 43 14.43 -0.11 4.25
N VAL A 44 15.01 -0.78 3.25
CA VAL A 44 16.05 -1.79 3.43
C VAL A 44 17.35 -1.22 2.88
N GLU A 45 18.40 -1.23 3.70
CA GLU A 45 19.75 -0.78 3.34
C GLU A 45 20.74 -1.90 3.65
N ASP A 46 21.51 -2.28 2.64
CA ASP A 46 22.56 -3.32 2.75
C ASP A 46 22.08 -4.61 3.44
N GLY A 47 20.90 -5.08 3.01
CA GLY A 47 20.27 -6.32 3.49
C GLY A 47 19.58 -6.21 4.85
N ALA A 48 19.58 -5.04 5.49
CA ALA A 48 18.95 -4.82 6.79
C ALA A 48 17.79 -3.81 6.72
N VAL A 49 16.77 -4.00 7.56
CA VAL A 49 15.69 -3.01 7.68
C VAL A 49 16.23 -1.79 8.43
N ALA A 50 16.33 -0.66 7.72
CA ALA A 50 16.75 0.62 8.28
C ALA A 50 15.60 1.35 9.01
N GLY A 51 14.36 1.13 8.55
CA GLY A 51 13.16 1.68 9.17
C GLY A 51 11.91 1.42 8.33
N PHE A 52 10.75 1.71 8.90
CA PHE A 52 9.48 1.57 8.20
C PHE A 52 8.40 2.50 8.76
N GLY A 53 7.30 2.58 8.02
CA GLY A 53 6.09 3.28 8.43
C GLY A 53 4.84 2.55 7.97
N THR A 54 3.79 2.65 8.76
CA THR A 54 2.49 2.04 8.52
C THR A 54 1.46 3.08 8.09
N TRP A 55 0.74 2.78 7.01
CA TRP A 55 -0.46 3.48 6.58
C TRP A 55 -1.66 2.53 6.67
N PRO A 56 -2.63 2.78 7.56
CA PRO A 56 -3.80 1.92 7.72
C PRO A 56 -4.84 2.14 6.60
N THR A 57 -4.40 2.20 5.35
CA THR A 57 -5.19 2.59 4.17
C THR A 57 -6.37 1.65 3.93
N GLY A 58 -6.15 0.33 4.01
CA GLY A 58 -7.22 -0.65 3.88
C GLY A 58 -8.20 -0.61 5.06
N GLU A 59 -7.71 -0.41 6.28
CA GLU A 59 -8.57 -0.23 7.46
C GLU A 59 -9.42 1.03 7.35
N LEU A 60 -8.82 2.16 6.97
CA LEU A 60 -9.52 3.43 6.77
C LEU A 60 -10.57 3.33 5.68
N PHE A 61 -10.29 2.64 4.57
CA PHE A 61 -11.30 2.37 3.54
C PHE A 61 -12.51 1.66 4.15
N SER A 62 -12.29 0.55 4.87
CA SER A 62 -13.37 -0.24 5.48
C SER A 62 -14.16 0.56 6.51
N VAL A 63 -13.49 1.28 7.41
CA VAL A 63 -14.14 2.10 8.44
C VAL A 63 -14.95 3.23 7.82
N LEU A 64 -14.40 3.93 6.83
CA LEU A 64 -15.09 5.03 6.17
C LEU A 64 -16.29 4.54 5.36
N ALA A 65 -16.15 3.40 4.67
CA ALA A 65 -17.23 2.80 3.91
C ALA A 65 -18.40 2.34 4.79
N ALA A 66 -18.12 1.77 5.98
CA ALA A 66 -19.16 1.18 6.83
C ALA A 66 -19.69 2.13 7.93
N HIS A 67 -18.83 2.97 8.50
CA HIS A 67 -19.10 3.67 9.77
C HIS A 67 -19.03 5.20 9.68
N SER A 68 -18.91 5.75 8.48
CA SER A 68 -18.93 7.20 8.27
C SER A 68 -20.12 7.67 7.42
N ILE A 69 -20.23 8.97 7.20
CA ILE A 69 -21.21 9.56 6.27
C ILE A 69 -21.04 9.03 4.83
N LEU A 70 -19.84 8.57 4.46
CA LEU A 70 -19.57 8.01 3.14
C LEU A 70 -20.30 6.71 2.85
N LYS A 71 -20.83 6.01 3.86
CA LYS A 71 -21.69 4.83 3.65
C LYS A 71 -22.90 5.13 2.75
N HIS A 72 -23.42 6.36 2.82
CA HIS A 72 -24.54 6.81 2.00
C HIS A 72 -24.16 7.10 0.55
N SER A 73 -22.87 7.16 0.24
CA SER A 73 -22.34 7.26 -1.12
C SER A 73 -21.91 5.90 -1.65
N LEU A 74 -21.27 5.05 -0.84
CA LEU A 74 -20.74 3.76 -1.28
C LEU A 74 -21.77 2.62 -1.26
N GLY A 75 -22.87 2.78 -0.52
CA GLY A 75 -23.84 1.71 -0.29
C GLY A 75 -23.39 0.70 0.79
N GLU A 76 -24.28 -0.24 1.14
CA GLU A 76 -23.99 -1.26 2.18
C GLU A 76 -22.90 -2.26 1.74
N HIS A 77 -22.80 -2.48 0.43
CA HIS A 77 -21.80 -3.35 -0.19
C HIS A 77 -21.06 -2.57 -1.28
N PRO A 78 -19.95 -1.88 -0.94
CA PRO A 78 -19.15 -1.15 -1.90
C PRO A 78 -18.71 -2.05 -3.06
N ALA A 79 -18.80 -1.55 -4.29
CA ALA A 79 -18.39 -2.30 -5.46
C ALA A 79 -16.87 -2.60 -5.43
N PRO A 80 -16.42 -3.75 -5.96
CA PRO A 80 -15.01 -4.00 -6.18
C PRO A 80 -14.38 -2.91 -7.04
N VAL A 81 -13.23 -2.39 -6.63
CA VAL A 81 -12.50 -1.34 -7.36
C VAL A 81 -11.46 -1.98 -8.26
N THR A 82 -11.42 -1.54 -9.52
CA THR A 82 -10.45 -1.98 -10.52
C THR A 82 -9.47 -0.85 -10.86
N ALA A 83 -8.24 -1.22 -11.25
CA ALA A 83 -7.18 -0.27 -11.55
C ALA A 83 -7.39 0.55 -12.83
N ASP A 84 -8.27 0.07 -13.73
CA ASP A 84 -8.68 0.75 -14.96
C ASP A 84 -9.83 1.74 -14.76
N SER A 85 -10.42 1.82 -13.56
CA SER A 85 -11.47 2.79 -13.25
C SER A 85 -10.98 4.23 -13.43
N PRO A 86 -11.67 5.06 -14.24
CA PRO A 86 -11.29 6.46 -14.42
C PRO A 86 -11.43 7.26 -13.12
N PHE A 87 -12.39 6.91 -12.26
CA PHE A 87 -12.58 7.53 -10.95
C PHE A 87 -11.45 7.19 -9.98
N PHE A 88 -10.99 5.93 -9.98
CA PHE A 88 -9.81 5.55 -9.21
C PHE A 88 -8.59 6.38 -9.60
N ARG A 89 -8.29 6.43 -10.91
CA ARG A 89 -7.19 7.23 -11.46
C ARG A 89 -7.30 8.69 -11.07
N GLN A 90 -8.43 9.34 -11.36
CA GLN A 90 -8.60 10.78 -11.15
C GLN A 90 -8.41 11.17 -9.68
N TRP A 91 -8.98 10.41 -8.75
CA TRP A 91 -8.86 10.70 -7.33
C TRP A 91 -7.48 10.36 -6.76
N CYS A 92 -6.83 9.34 -7.30
CA CYS A 92 -5.43 9.04 -6.99
C CYS A 92 -4.49 10.16 -7.46
N GLU A 93 -4.59 10.60 -8.71
CA GLU A 93 -3.80 11.71 -9.26
C GLU A 93 -4.04 13.02 -8.50
N ARG A 94 -5.28 13.28 -8.08
CA ARG A 94 -5.62 14.42 -7.21
C ARG A 94 -4.90 14.33 -5.87
N ALA A 95 -4.99 13.19 -5.18
CA ALA A 95 -4.30 12.99 -3.92
C ALA A 95 -2.78 13.15 -4.06
N LEU A 96 -2.20 12.63 -5.14
CA LEU A 96 -0.77 12.74 -5.44
C LEU A 96 -0.33 14.20 -5.66
N SER A 97 -1.08 14.96 -6.45
CA SER A 97 -0.78 16.36 -6.79
C SER A 97 -0.99 17.34 -5.63
N GLU A 98 -1.94 17.05 -4.74
CA GLU A 98 -2.26 17.90 -3.58
C GLU A 98 -1.51 17.47 -2.30
N GLY A 99 -0.41 16.73 -2.43
CA GLY A 99 0.42 16.33 -1.28
C GLY A 99 -0.27 15.36 -0.32
N GLY A 100 -1.30 14.65 -0.76
CA GLY A 100 -2.04 13.68 0.06
C GLY A 100 -3.00 14.33 1.05
N ASP A 101 -3.62 15.46 0.70
CA ASP A 101 -4.73 16.05 1.47
C ASP A 101 -6.00 15.19 1.37
N VAL A 102 -5.98 14.05 2.07
CA VAL A 102 -7.09 13.09 2.13
C VAL A 102 -8.27 13.70 2.87
N THR A 103 -8.04 14.31 4.03
CA THR A 103 -9.11 14.73 4.95
C THR A 103 -10.03 15.79 4.35
N SER A 104 -9.50 16.77 3.61
CA SER A 104 -10.36 17.77 2.96
C SER A 104 -11.21 17.17 1.84
N LYS A 105 -10.74 16.09 1.23
CA LYS A 105 -11.36 15.45 0.05
C LYS A 105 -12.31 14.32 0.38
N LEU A 106 -12.25 13.76 1.59
CA LEU A 106 -13.22 12.73 2.02
C LEU A 106 -14.66 13.21 1.84
N PHE A 107 -15.01 14.40 2.35
CA PHE A 107 -16.38 14.91 2.23
C PHE A 107 -16.75 15.28 0.78
N ALA A 108 -15.78 15.56 -0.08
CA ALA A 108 -16.03 15.85 -1.49
C ALA A 108 -16.62 14.64 -2.23
N ILE A 109 -16.35 13.40 -1.79
CA ILE A 109 -16.99 12.19 -2.33
C ILE A 109 -18.50 12.20 -2.03
N ARG A 110 -18.88 12.57 -0.80
CA ARG A 110 -20.29 12.72 -0.43
C ARG A 110 -20.96 13.85 -1.21
N ALA A 111 -20.29 15.00 -1.29
CA ALA A 111 -20.81 16.15 -2.01
C ALA A 111 -20.99 15.85 -3.51
N ALA A 112 -20.09 15.10 -4.14
CA ALA A 112 -20.20 14.69 -5.54
C ALA A 112 -21.45 13.82 -5.79
N GLY A 113 -21.80 12.92 -4.86
CA GLY A 113 -23.07 12.17 -4.95
C GLY A 113 -24.32 13.06 -4.84
N LEU A 114 -24.25 14.16 -4.09
CA LEU A 114 -25.38 15.08 -3.91
C LEU A 114 -25.51 16.12 -5.03
N LEU A 115 -24.39 16.55 -5.61
CA LEU A 115 -24.31 17.71 -6.50
C LEU A 115 -23.98 17.34 -7.96
N GLN A 116 -23.43 16.14 -8.20
CA GLN A 116 -22.86 15.74 -9.49
C GLN A 116 -23.27 14.32 -9.93
N ASP A 117 -24.26 13.71 -9.27
CA ASP A 117 -24.79 12.38 -9.62
C ASP A 117 -23.72 11.26 -9.61
N LEU A 118 -22.71 11.36 -8.73
CA LEU A 118 -21.71 10.30 -8.53
C LEU A 118 -22.39 9.03 -8.01
N LYS A 119 -22.23 7.93 -8.73
CA LYS A 119 -22.85 6.64 -8.39
C LYS A 119 -22.05 5.90 -7.32
N SER A 120 -22.67 4.89 -6.71
CA SER A 120 -22.06 4.17 -5.58
C SER A 120 -20.87 3.29 -5.95
N ASP A 121 -20.89 2.70 -7.13
CA ASP A 121 -19.77 1.96 -7.72
C ASP A 121 -18.57 2.89 -8.01
N GLU A 122 -18.86 4.10 -8.48
CA GLU A 122 -17.86 5.15 -8.73
C GLU A 122 -17.29 5.70 -7.41
N ALA A 123 -18.11 5.90 -6.39
CA ALA A 123 -17.71 6.44 -5.09
C ALA A 123 -16.69 5.54 -4.35
N ALA A 124 -16.81 4.22 -4.48
CA ALA A 124 -15.82 3.28 -3.94
C ALA A 124 -14.45 3.46 -4.62
N ALA A 125 -14.44 3.64 -5.94
CA ALA A 125 -13.22 3.91 -6.70
C ALA A 125 -12.59 5.26 -6.32
N CYS A 126 -13.40 6.30 -6.13
CA CYS A 126 -12.96 7.61 -5.63
C CYS A 126 -12.28 7.50 -4.26
N LEU A 127 -12.90 6.80 -3.30
CA LEU A 127 -12.35 6.63 -1.95
C LEU A 127 -11.04 5.83 -1.98
N SER A 128 -11.00 4.72 -2.72
CA SER A 128 -9.81 3.90 -2.88
C SER A 128 -8.66 4.70 -3.50
N GLY A 129 -8.93 5.42 -4.60
CA GLY A 129 -7.94 6.27 -5.26
C GLY A 129 -7.41 7.37 -4.35
N LEU A 130 -8.29 8.06 -3.62
CA LEU A 130 -7.91 9.10 -2.67
C LEU A 130 -6.97 8.58 -1.58
N LEU A 131 -7.31 7.45 -0.97
CA LEU A 131 -6.55 6.86 0.14
C LEU A 131 -5.19 6.33 -0.32
N ILE A 132 -5.15 5.54 -1.40
CA ILE A 132 -3.91 4.96 -1.94
C ILE A 132 -3.00 6.07 -2.48
N GLY A 133 -3.55 7.04 -3.22
CA GLY A 133 -2.78 8.19 -3.72
C GLY A 133 -2.21 9.04 -2.59
N GLY A 134 -2.98 9.26 -1.51
CA GLY A 134 -2.54 9.98 -0.33
C GLY A 134 -1.42 9.27 0.44
N GLU A 135 -1.53 7.94 0.58
CA GLU A 135 -0.47 7.10 1.11
C GLU A 135 0.82 7.25 0.28
N ILE A 136 0.76 7.02 -1.03
CA ILE A 136 1.95 7.07 -1.90
C ILE A 136 2.56 8.48 -1.90
N ALA A 137 1.75 9.54 -1.92
CA ALA A 137 2.25 10.90 -1.82
C ALA A 137 3.03 11.13 -0.51
N SER A 138 2.50 10.63 0.61
CA SER A 138 3.12 10.73 1.93
C SER A 138 4.40 9.91 2.04
N ALA A 139 4.36 8.64 1.61
CA ALA A 139 5.52 7.74 1.61
C ALA A 139 6.65 8.27 0.71
N LYS A 140 6.32 8.77 -0.49
CA LYS A 140 7.27 9.40 -1.42
C LYS A 140 7.98 10.60 -0.77
N ARG A 141 7.26 11.45 -0.05
CA ARG A 141 7.87 12.57 0.70
C ARG A 141 8.73 12.09 1.86
N ARG A 142 8.27 11.09 2.62
CA ARG A 142 8.94 10.62 3.84
C ARG A 142 10.25 9.89 3.53
N TYR A 143 10.27 9.02 2.53
CA TYR A 143 11.42 8.17 2.24
C TYR A 143 12.24 8.61 1.03
N GLY A 144 11.71 9.53 0.23
CA GLY A 144 12.28 9.82 -1.08
C GLY A 144 12.22 8.60 -2.01
N VAL A 145 12.44 8.85 -3.29
CA VAL A 145 12.60 7.79 -4.29
C VAL A 145 14.02 7.88 -4.83
N GLY A 146 14.80 6.83 -4.58
CA GLY A 146 16.14 6.69 -5.12
C GLY A 146 16.10 6.34 -6.61
N GLY A 147 17.26 6.01 -7.18
CA GLY A 147 17.34 5.55 -8.58
C GLY A 147 16.77 4.14 -8.82
N ALA A 148 16.52 3.37 -7.77
CA ALA A 148 15.99 2.01 -7.85
C ALA A 148 14.44 1.97 -7.86
N PRO A 149 13.82 1.02 -8.58
CA PRO A 149 12.38 0.85 -8.58
C PRO A 149 11.85 0.42 -7.19
N VAL A 150 10.65 0.87 -6.84
CA VAL A 150 9.93 0.40 -5.64
C VAL A 150 9.65 -1.09 -5.77
N VAL A 151 9.87 -1.86 -4.71
CA VAL A 151 9.49 -3.27 -4.65
C VAL A 151 8.08 -3.37 -4.08
N LEU A 152 7.11 -3.69 -4.92
CA LEU A 152 5.73 -3.88 -4.51
C LEU A 152 5.51 -5.37 -4.17
N ILE A 153 5.37 -5.70 -2.88
CA ILE A 153 5.04 -7.06 -2.44
C ILE A 153 3.52 -7.16 -2.27
N ALA A 154 2.83 -7.67 -3.27
CA ALA A 154 1.38 -7.71 -3.31
C ALA A 154 0.86 -8.79 -4.27
N SER A 155 -0.38 -9.22 -4.07
CA SER A 155 -1.06 -10.19 -4.94
C SER A 155 -2.46 -9.69 -5.31
N GLY A 156 -3.03 -10.26 -6.38
CA GLY A 156 -4.41 -10.01 -6.81
C GLY A 156 -4.74 -8.54 -7.09
N ALA A 157 -5.95 -8.13 -6.70
CA ALA A 157 -6.47 -6.78 -6.99
C ALA A 157 -5.62 -5.66 -6.36
N LEU A 158 -5.02 -5.89 -5.18
CA LEU A 158 -4.16 -4.89 -4.53
C LEU A 158 -2.87 -4.66 -5.33
N ALA A 159 -2.28 -5.70 -5.92
CA ALA A 159 -1.11 -5.55 -6.79
C ALA A 159 -1.44 -4.66 -8.00
N SER A 160 -2.62 -4.85 -8.60
CA SER A 160 -3.08 -4.01 -9.72
C SER A 160 -3.33 -2.56 -9.30
N LEU A 161 -4.04 -2.34 -8.18
CA LEU A 161 -4.36 -0.98 -7.70
C LEU A 161 -3.10 -0.20 -7.31
N TYR A 162 -2.22 -0.80 -6.50
CA TYR A 162 -0.98 -0.15 -6.10
C TYR A 162 0.00 0.01 -7.26
N GLY A 163 0.08 -0.97 -8.17
CA GLY A 163 0.90 -0.85 -9.38
C GLY A 163 0.46 0.33 -10.26
N ALA A 164 -0.85 0.48 -10.48
CA ALA A 164 -1.39 1.63 -11.21
C ALA A 164 -1.10 2.96 -10.48
N ALA A 165 -1.34 3.01 -9.17
CA ALA A 165 -1.11 4.22 -8.37
C ALA A 165 0.37 4.63 -8.29
N LEU A 166 1.29 3.67 -8.18
CA LEU A 166 2.74 3.92 -8.27
C LEU A 166 3.11 4.49 -9.66
N GLY A 167 2.51 3.93 -10.73
CA GLY A 167 2.64 4.45 -12.09
C GLY A 167 2.16 5.90 -12.21
N PHE A 168 0.99 6.23 -11.66
CA PHE A 168 0.47 7.61 -11.64
C PHE A 168 1.38 8.57 -10.86
N ALA A 169 2.07 8.08 -9.83
CA ALA A 169 3.05 8.84 -9.06
C ALA A 169 4.41 9.02 -9.76
N GLY A 170 4.57 8.46 -10.97
CA GLY A 170 5.81 8.46 -11.75
C GLY A 170 6.90 7.58 -11.15
N LEU A 171 6.52 6.55 -10.37
CA LEU A 171 7.48 5.66 -9.70
C LEU A 171 7.62 4.37 -10.49
N ALA A 172 8.86 4.06 -10.90
CA ALA A 172 9.18 2.73 -11.39
C ALA A 172 8.99 1.72 -10.26
N PHE A 173 8.44 0.54 -10.57
CA PHE A 173 8.25 -0.52 -9.59
C PHE A 173 8.45 -1.90 -10.22
N ARG A 174 8.74 -2.88 -9.37
CA ARG A 174 8.66 -4.31 -9.69
C ARG A 174 7.72 -4.99 -8.70
N VAL A 175 6.95 -5.95 -9.18
CA VAL A 175 6.05 -6.72 -8.33
C VAL A 175 6.74 -7.99 -7.84
N VAL A 176 6.55 -8.31 -6.57
CA VAL A 176 6.84 -9.60 -5.96
C VAL A 176 5.51 -10.15 -5.47
N ASP A 177 5.17 -11.37 -5.87
CA ASP A 177 3.96 -12.01 -5.36
C ASP A 177 4.08 -12.24 -3.85
N ALA A 178 3.07 -11.83 -3.10
CA ALA A 178 3.09 -11.83 -1.64
C ALA A 178 3.06 -13.26 -1.05
N ASP A 179 2.38 -14.18 -1.73
CA ASP A 179 2.27 -15.58 -1.30
C ASP A 179 3.58 -16.35 -1.60
N GLU A 180 4.23 -16.06 -2.73
CA GLU A 180 5.58 -16.55 -3.02
C GLU A 180 6.59 -16.02 -2.00
N ALA A 181 6.56 -14.73 -1.71
CA ALA A 181 7.46 -14.08 -0.75
C ALA A 181 7.34 -14.69 0.65
N VAL A 182 6.11 -14.90 1.16
CA VAL A 182 5.95 -15.52 2.49
C VAL A 182 6.45 -16.97 2.50
N ARG A 183 6.18 -17.76 1.44
CA ARG A 183 6.68 -19.14 1.36
C ARG A 183 8.20 -19.19 1.34
N ALA A 184 8.83 -18.34 0.52
CA ALA A 184 10.28 -18.26 0.44
C ALA A 184 10.91 -17.87 1.80
N GLY A 185 10.36 -16.85 2.48
CA GLY A 185 10.86 -16.43 3.80
C GLY A 185 10.70 -17.50 4.87
N LEU A 186 9.58 -18.24 4.88
CA LEU A 186 9.37 -19.36 5.81
C LEU A 186 10.35 -20.52 5.55
N VAL A 187 10.59 -20.87 4.27
CA VAL A 187 11.55 -21.92 3.90
C VAL A 187 12.96 -21.53 4.32
N GLU A 188 13.35 -20.27 4.10
CA GLU A 188 14.66 -19.78 4.50
C GLU A 188 14.85 -19.82 6.02
N ALA A 189 13.87 -19.35 6.78
CA ALA A 189 13.88 -19.46 8.23
C ALA A 189 13.97 -20.93 8.71
N ALA A 190 13.25 -21.85 8.06
CA ALA A 190 13.29 -23.27 8.40
C ALA A 190 14.67 -23.90 8.12
N ARG A 191 15.35 -23.49 7.02
CA ARG A 191 16.72 -23.91 6.70
C ARG A 191 17.74 -23.40 7.71
N GLU A 192 17.69 -22.10 8.01
CA GLU A 192 18.58 -21.47 9.02
C GLU A 192 18.44 -22.12 10.40
N ASN A 193 17.22 -22.51 10.77
CA ASN A 193 16.95 -23.23 12.03
C ASN A 193 17.13 -24.75 11.94
N ARG A 194 17.66 -25.28 10.82
CA ARG A 194 17.91 -26.72 10.58
C ARG A 194 16.68 -27.61 10.78
N MET A 195 15.50 -27.08 10.49
CA MET A 195 14.23 -27.82 10.56
C MET A 195 14.00 -28.69 9.31
N ILE A 196 14.59 -28.29 8.19
CA ILE A 196 14.57 -28.99 6.90
C ILE A 196 16.00 -29.07 6.35
N GLY A 197 16.32 -30.09 5.55
CA GLY A 197 17.65 -30.25 4.95
C GLY A 197 18.01 -29.11 4.00
N GLY A 198 19.31 -28.82 3.85
CA GLY A 198 19.80 -27.95 2.78
C GLY A 198 19.55 -28.61 1.42
N ASP A 199 19.32 -27.81 0.38
CA ASP A 199 19.20 -28.34 -0.98
C ASP A 199 20.46 -29.18 -1.29
N ALA A 200 20.25 -30.43 -1.70
CA ALA A 200 21.30 -31.32 -2.19
C ALA A 200 21.79 -30.89 -3.58
#